data_AF-A0A9E2ERI5-F1
#
_entry.id   AF-A0A9E2ERI5-F1
#
_cell.length_a   1.000
_cell.length_b   1.000
_cell.length_c   1.000
_cell.angle_alpha   90.00
_cell.angle_beta   90.00
_cell.angle_gamma   90.00
#
_symmetry.space_group_name_H-M   'P 1'
#
loop_
_entity.id
_entity.type
_entity.pdbx_description
1 polymer ?
#
loop_
_entity_poly.entity_id
_entity_poly.type
_entity_poly.pdbx_seq_one_letter_code
_entity_poly.pdbx_strand_id
1 'polypeptide(L)'
;LGTAPIEDAINEHMEVAESAIVGATHEIKGNSLYGFITLKPSANGKDRDELRLEINRMISERIGPIAKLDKIQFTEGLPKTRSGKIMRRILRKVANKDTNDLGDTSTLLNPEVVKNIINEAL
;
A
#
# COMPACT_ATOMS: atom_id res chain seq x y z
N LEU A 1 -16.75 -1.91 -1.35
CA LEU A 1 -16.11 -1.51 -0.08
C LEU A 1 -15.15 -0.36 -0.38
N GLY A 2 -15.29 0.79 0.29
CA GLY A 2 -14.31 1.87 0.15
C GLY A 2 -12.98 1.50 0.82
N THR A 3 -11.86 2.05 0.35
CA THR A 3 -10.54 1.74 0.92
C THR A 3 -10.24 2.50 2.21
N ALA A 4 -10.91 3.63 2.45
CA ALA A 4 -10.63 4.49 3.61
C ALA A 4 -10.77 3.76 4.96
N PRO A 5 -11.85 3.00 5.25
CA PRO A 5 -11.95 2.27 6.52
C PRO A 5 -10.81 1.24 6.72
N ILE A 6 -10.30 0.67 5.63
CA ILE A 6 -9.19 -0.28 5.64
C ILE A 6 -7.89 0.45 5.97
N GLU A 7 -7.62 1.58 5.31
CA GLU A 7 -6.47 2.44 5.59
C GLU A 7 -6.50 2.94 7.05
N ASP A 8 -7.66 3.37 7.54
CA ASP A 8 -7.83 3.82 8.93
C ASP A 8 -7.50 2.71 9.93
N ALA A 9 -8.03 1.51 9.73
CA ALA A 9 -7.73 0.35 10.57
C ALA A 9 -6.23 0.02 10.60
N ILE A 10 -5.57 0.06 9.44
CA ILE A 10 -4.13 -0.23 9.33
C ILE A 10 -3.29 0.87 10.00
N ASN A 11 -3.69 2.13 9.87
CA ASN A 11 -2.94 3.27 10.41
C ASN A 11 -2.99 3.36 11.94
N GLU A 12 -3.91 2.64 12.59
CA GLU A 12 -3.93 2.50 14.06
C GLU A 12 -2.88 1.50 14.59
N HIS A 13 -2.28 0.70 13.71
CA HIS A 13 -1.22 -0.23 14.09
C HIS A 13 0.03 0.54 14.55
N MET A 14 0.59 0.17 15.72
CA MET A 14 1.68 0.93 16.34
C MET A 14 2.90 1.07 15.44
N GLU A 15 3.23 0.04 14.67
CA GLU A 15 4.39 0.05 13.76
C GLU A 15 4.14 0.69 12.39
N VAL A 16 2.89 1.03 12.04
CA VAL A 16 2.56 1.64 10.75
C VAL A 16 2.66 3.17 10.85
N ALA A 17 3.34 3.79 9.88
CA ALA A 17 3.40 5.24 9.73
C ALA A 17 2.29 5.75 8.80
N GLU A 18 2.09 5.09 7.67
CA GLU A 18 1.00 5.38 6.73
C GLU A 18 0.70 4.20 5.82
N SER A 19 -0.48 4.20 5.21
CA SER A 19 -0.92 3.18 4.27
C SER A 19 -1.69 3.76 3.10
N ALA A 20 -1.63 3.04 1.97
CA ALA A 20 -2.50 3.27 0.82
C ALA A 20 -2.95 1.94 0.23
N ILE A 21 -4.27 1.78 0.11
CA ILE A 21 -4.88 0.58 -0.46
C ILE A 21 -5.45 0.88 -1.83
N VAL A 22 -5.20 -0.02 -2.78
CA VAL A 22 -5.73 0.05 -4.14
C VAL A 22 -6.28 -1.30 -4.58
N GLY A 23 -7.24 -1.27 -5.50
CA GLY A 23 -7.66 -2.47 -6.22
C GLY A 23 -6.64 -2.86 -7.29
N ALA A 24 -6.46 -4.16 -7.47
CA ALA A 24 -5.64 -4.75 -8.52
C ALA A 24 -6.38 -5.91 -9.20
N THR A 25 -6.03 -6.17 -10.45
CA THR A 25 -6.60 -7.29 -11.19
C THR A 25 -6.05 -8.60 -10.64
N HIS A 26 -6.93 -9.56 -10.36
CA HIS A 26 -6.55 -10.89 -9.92
C HIS A 26 -7.22 -11.94 -10.81
N GLU A 27 -6.44 -12.85 -11.38
CA GLU A 27 -6.93 -13.79 -12.41
C GLU A 27 -8.11 -14.65 -11.92
N ILE A 28 -8.06 -15.11 -10.68
CA ILE A 28 -9.12 -15.94 -10.06
C ILE A 28 -10.26 -15.10 -9.47
N LYS A 29 -9.94 -14.08 -8.65
CA LYS A 29 -10.94 -13.30 -7.89
C LYS A 29 -11.58 -12.17 -8.69
N GLY A 30 -11.07 -11.87 -9.89
CA GLY A 30 -11.37 -10.67 -10.67
C GLY A 30 -10.68 -9.43 -10.09
N ASN A 31 -10.90 -9.14 -8.82
CA ASN A 31 -10.34 -8.01 -8.09
C ASN A 31 -9.67 -8.47 -6.78
N SER A 32 -8.54 -7.87 -6.45
CA SER A 32 -7.81 -8.07 -5.19
C SER A 32 -7.47 -6.74 -4.53
N LEU A 33 -7.22 -6.77 -3.22
CA LEU A 33 -6.75 -5.61 -2.47
C LEU A 33 -5.24 -5.66 -2.31
N TYR A 34 -4.58 -4.59 -2.74
CA TYR A 34 -3.14 -4.39 -2.61
C TYR A 34 -2.87 -3.24 -1.65
N GLY A 35 -2.12 -3.50 -0.58
CA GLY A 35 -1.68 -2.48 0.37
C GLY A 35 -0.21 -2.11 0.21
N PHE A 36 0.04 -0.81 0.10
CA PHE A 36 1.37 -0.21 0.25
C PHE A 36 1.45 0.39 1.65
N ILE A 37 2.38 -0.10 2.47
CA ILE A 37 2.45 0.24 3.89
C ILE A 37 3.85 0.77 4.19
N THR A 38 3.92 1.97 4.75
CA THR A 38 5.17 2.53 5.26
C THR A 38 5.21 2.31 6.77
N LEU A 39 6.27 1.68 7.26
CA LEU A 39 6.46 1.44 8.69
C LEU A 39 7.17 2.62 9.35
N LYS A 40 6.98 2.77 10.66
CA LYS A 40 7.76 3.68 11.49
C LYS A 40 9.19 3.15 11.64
N PRO A 41 10.18 4.03 11.89
CA PRO A 41 11.56 3.61 12.17
C PRO A 41 11.68 2.65 13.37
N SER A 42 10.74 2.70 14.34
CA SER A 42 10.66 1.78 15.48
C SER A 42 10.48 0.32 15.06
N ALA A 43 9.93 0.09 13.87
CA ALA A 43 9.67 -1.24 13.34
C ALA A 43 10.91 -1.86 12.67
N ASN A 44 12.07 -1.18 12.68
CA ASN A 44 13.29 -1.71 12.11
C ASN A 44 13.69 -3.02 12.81
N GLY A 45 13.90 -4.08 12.02
CA GLY A 45 14.22 -5.42 12.52
C GLY A 45 13.01 -6.27 12.91
N LYS A 46 11.77 -5.75 12.80
CA LYS A 46 10.57 -6.57 12.93
C LYS A 46 10.45 -7.55 11.78
N ASP A 47 9.96 -8.75 12.08
CA ASP A 47 9.64 -9.75 11.07
C ASP A 47 8.49 -9.25 10.19
N ARG A 48 8.73 -9.24 8.88
CA ARG A 48 7.78 -8.69 7.90
C ARG A 48 6.61 -9.63 7.66
N ASP A 49 6.78 -10.93 7.82
CA ASP A 49 5.71 -11.90 7.66
C ASP A 49 4.78 -11.90 8.86
N GLU A 50 5.33 -11.78 10.08
CA GLU A 50 4.54 -11.57 11.28
C GLU A 50 3.69 -10.29 11.18
N LEU A 51 4.29 -9.17 10.75
CA LEU A 51 3.56 -7.92 10.56
C LEU A 51 2.45 -8.03 9.51
N ARG A 52 2.66 -8.76 8.42
CA ARG A 52 1.61 -9.00 7.41
C ARG A 52 0.43 -9.75 8.01
N LEU A 53 0.70 -10.78 8.82
CA LEU A 53 -0.34 -11.55 9.51
C LEU A 53 -1.09 -10.68 10.52
N GLU A 54 -0.38 -9.89 11.32
CA GLU A 54 -0.95 -8.99 12.33
C GLU A 54 -1.86 -7.93 11.67
N ILE A 55 -1.39 -7.27 10.62
CA ILE A 55 -2.16 -6.28 9.87
C ILE A 55 -3.44 -6.90 9.29
N ASN A 56 -3.34 -8.07 8.63
CA ASN A 56 -4.52 -8.74 8.07
C ASN A 56 -5.50 -9.24 9.14
N ARG A 57 -4.99 -9.63 10.31
CA ARG A 57 -5.84 -9.98 11.47
C ARG A 57 -6.61 -8.75 11.96
N MET A 58 -5.93 -7.62 12.14
CA MET A 58 -6.55 -6.37 12.57
C MET A 58 -7.64 -5.89 11.60
N ILE A 59 -7.38 -5.97 10.29
CA ILE A 59 -8.38 -5.66 9.26
C ILE A 59 -9.59 -6.61 9.38
N SER A 60 -9.34 -7.90 9.55
CA SER A 60 -10.38 -8.92 9.68
C SER A 60 -11.26 -8.72 10.91
N GLU A 61 -10.67 -8.27 12.03
CA GLU A 61 -11.38 -8.02 13.29
C GLU A 61 -12.22 -6.74 13.22
N ARG A 62 -11.73 -5.69 12.56
CA ARG A 62 -12.39 -4.38 12.49
C ARG A 62 -13.43 -4.24 11.38
N ILE A 63 -13.17 -4.84 10.23
CA ILE A 63 -13.95 -4.62 9.00
C ILE A 63 -14.56 -5.93 8.51
N GLY A 64 -13.85 -7.04 8.70
CA GLY A 64 -14.29 -8.37 8.34
C GLY A 64 -13.34 -9.08 7.38
N PRO A 65 -13.42 -10.42 7.25
CA PRO A 65 -12.50 -11.21 6.44
C PRO A 65 -12.45 -10.81 4.95
N ILE A 66 -13.54 -10.23 4.43
CA ILE A 66 -13.64 -9.76 3.03
C ILE A 66 -12.71 -8.58 2.73
N ALA A 67 -12.25 -7.86 3.75
CA ALA A 67 -11.40 -6.68 3.59
C ALA A 67 -9.89 -6.99 3.67
N LYS A 68 -9.52 -8.26 3.93
CA LYS A 68 -8.11 -8.68 3.99
C LYS A 68 -7.38 -8.31 2.71
N LEU A 69 -6.12 -7.90 2.86
CA LEU A 69 -5.23 -7.59 1.76
C LEU A 69 -4.65 -8.88 1.19
N ASP A 70 -4.74 -9.01 -0.13
CA ASP A 70 -4.15 -10.13 -0.87
C ASP A 70 -2.63 -9.97 -0.98
N LYS A 71 -2.15 -8.73 -1.13
CA LYS A 71 -0.73 -8.40 -1.15
C LYS A 71 -0.44 -7.19 -0.27
N ILE A 72 0.61 -7.30 0.53
CA ILE A 72 1.16 -6.20 1.34
C ILE A 72 2.60 -5.99 0.91
N GLN A 73 2.87 -4.80 0.39
CA GLN A 73 4.21 -4.32 0.10
C GLN A 73 4.59 -3.27 1.14
N PHE A 74 5.67 -3.53 1.87
CA PHE A 74 6.26 -2.51 2.71
C PHE A 74 7.07 -1.56 1.83
N THR A 75 6.98 -0.27 2.10
CA THR A 75 7.62 0.78 1.29
C THR A 75 8.33 1.78 2.19
N GLU A 76 9.39 2.41 1.69
CA GLU A 76 10.08 3.49 2.41
C GLU A 76 9.23 4.77 2.48
N GLY A 77 8.24 4.91 1.59
CA GLY A 77 7.31 6.03 1.57
C GLY A 77 6.28 5.87 0.46
N LEU A 78 5.26 6.72 0.47
CA LEU A 78 4.23 6.75 -0.57
C LEU A 78 4.44 7.89 -1.57
N PRO A 79 4.07 7.70 -2.85
CA PRO A 79 4.20 8.75 -3.86
C PRO A 79 3.22 9.86 -3.54
N LYS A 80 3.73 11.00 -3.05
CA LYS A 80 2.93 12.16 -2.65
C LYS A 80 3.23 13.36 -3.53
N THR A 81 2.18 14.12 -3.81
CA THR A 81 2.30 15.46 -4.40
C THR A 81 2.97 16.42 -3.41
N ARG A 82 3.44 17.57 -3.90
CA ARG A 82 3.95 18.66 -3.02
C ARG A 82 2.95 19.17 -1.98
N SER A 83 1.65 18.93 -2.16
CA SER A 83 0.61 19.23 -1.17
C SER A 83 0.33 18.07 -0.20
N GLY A 84 1.14 17.01 -0.20
CA GLY A 84 1.01 15.84 0.67
C GLY A 84 -0.02 14.79 0.24
N LYS A 85 -0.76 15.00 -0.85
CA LYS A 85 -1.77 14.03 -1.33
C LYS A 85 -1.10 12.82 -1.96
N ILE A 86 -1.49 11.62 -1.54
CA ILE A 86 -1.03 10.34 -2.12
C ILE A 86 -1.55 10.20 -3.56
N MET A 87 -0.64 9.99 -4.51
CA MET A 87 -0.93 9.73 -5.92
C MET A 87 -1.29 8.26 -6.14
N ARG A 88 -2.47 7.86 -5.65
CA ARG A 88 -3.00 6.47 -5.77
C ARG A 88 -3.07 5.95 -7.21
N ARG A 89 -3.11 6.84 -8.21
CA ARG A 89 -3.03 6.50 -9.63
C ARG A 89 -1.75 5.72 -9.96
N ILE A 90 -0.61 6.14 -9.43
CA ILE A 90 0.69 5.46 -9.64
C ILE A 90 0.67 4.10 -8.96
N LEU A 91 0.21 4.04 -7.70
CA LEU A 91 0.12 2.78 -6.95
C LEU A 91 -0.77 1.74 -7.65
N ARG A 92 -1.91 2.15 -8.23
CA ARG A 92 -2.77 1.27 -9.05
C ARG A 92 -2.03 0.72 -10.26
N LYS A 93 -1.26 1.55 -10.97
CA LYS A 93 -0.47 1.12 -12.12
C LYS A 93 0.58 0.08 -11.72
N VAL A 94 1.32 0.33 -10.65
CA VAL A 94 2.29 -0.63 -10.11
C VAL A 94 1.61 -1.95 -9.69
N ALA A 95 0.50 -1.88 -8.97
CA ALA A 95 -0.21 -3.06 -8.50
C ALA A 95 -0.76 -3.94 -9.65
N ASN A 96 -1.01 -3.36 -10.82
CA ASN A 96 -1.41 -4.05 -12.04
C ASN A 96 -0.24 -4.36 -13.00
N LYS A 97 1.01 -4.15 -12.56
CA LYS A 97 2.23 -4.33 -13.37
C LYS A 97 2.26 -3.49 -14.67
N ASP A 98 1.53 -2.37 -14.70
CA ASP A 98 1.48 -1.41 -15.81
C ASP A 98 2.39 -0.22 -15.52
N THR A 99 3.70 -0.43 -15.59
CA THR A 99 4.71 0.58 -15.19
C THR A 99 5.34 1.33 -16.35
N ASN A 100 4.96 1.02 -17.60
CA ASN A 100 5.54 1.62 -18.81
C ASN A 100 5.16 3.09 -19.01
N ASP A 101 3.97 3.49 -18.53
CA ASP A 101 3.51 4.88 -18.59
C ASP A 101 2.86 5.25 -17.25
N LEU A 102 3.54 6.01 -16.41
CA LEU A 102 3.01 6.49 -15.13
C LEU A 102 2.30 7.85 -15.26
N GLY A 103 2.08 8.35 -16.47
CA GLY A 103 1.54 9.68 -16.74
C GLY A 103 2.38 10.80 -16.12
N ASP A 104 1.76 11.98 -15.92
CA ASP A 104 2.44 13.12 -15.33
C ASP A 104 2.80 12.88 -13.85
N THR A 105 4.10 12.98 -13.55
CA THR A 105 4.72 12.84 -12.24
C THR A 105 5.44 14.11 -11.78
N SER A 106 5.35 15.21 -12.53
CA SER A 106 6.06 16.47 -12.28
C SER A 106 5.74 17.11 -10.91
N THR A 107 4.58 16.78 -10.36
CA THR A 107 4.08 17.28 -9.06
C THR A 107 4.50 16.43 -7.87
N LEU A 108 5.20 15.31 -8.08
CA LEU A 108 5.71 14.48 -7.00
C LEU A 108 6.72 15.26 -6.16
N LEU A 109 6.64 15.09 -4.84
CA LEU A 109 7.63 15.60 -3.91
C LEU A 109 8.94 14.82 -4.01
N ASN A 110 8.84 13.49 -4.10
CA ASN A 110 9.98 12.60 -4.22
C ASN A 110 9.71 11.54 -5.31
N PRO A 111 10.17 11.77 -6.56
CA PRO A 111 10.01 10.81 -7.65
C PRO A 111 10.73 9.47 -7.44
N GLU A 112 11.82 9.42 -6.67
CA GLU A 112 12.61 8.20 -6.48
C GLU A 112 11.83 7.10 -5.73
N VAL A 113 10.90 7.50 -4.85
CA VAL A 113 9.98 6.58 -4.16
C VAL A 113 9.22 5.71 -5.16
N VAL A 114 8.85 6.26 -6.32
CA VAL A 114 8.14 5.49 -7.35
C VAL A 114 9.00 4.38 -7.92
N LYS A 115 10.30 4.64 -8.15
CA LYS A 115 11.22 3.62 -8.66
C LYS A 115 11.42 2.49 -7.66
N ASN A 116 11.60 2.83 -6.37
CA ASN A 116 11.73 1.82 -5.31
C ASN A 116 10.48 0.93 -5.23
N ILE A 117 9.29 1.55 -5.24
CA ILE A 117 8.03 0.82 -5.23
C ILE A 117 7.89 -0.12 -6.44
N ILE A 118 8.32 0.29 -7.63
CA ILE A 118 8.29 -0.55 -8.83
C ILE A 118 9.25 -1.74 -8.70
N ASN A 119 10.48 -1.48 -8.27
CA ASN A 119 11.51 -2.51 -8.14
C ASN A 119 11.14 -3.60 -7.14
N GLU A 120 10.44 -3.24 -6.06
CA GLU A 120 9.99 -4.18 -5.02
C GLU A 120 8.62 -4.84 -5.32
N ALA A 121 7.90 -4.36 -6.35
CA ALA A 121 6.61 -4.93 -6.74
C ALA A 121 6.75 -6.16 -7.65
N LEU A 122 7.87 -6.23 -8.39
CA LEU A 122 8.27 -7.26 -9.35
C LEU A 122 8.96 -8.44 -8.66
#